data_AF-A0A7Y8S2N9-F1
#
_entry.id   AF-A0A7Y8S2N9-F1
#
_cell.length_a   1.000
_cell.length_b   1.000
_cell.length_c   1.000
_cell.angle_alpha   90.00
_cell.angle_beta   90.00
_cell.angle_gamma   90.00
#
_symmetry.space_group_name_H-M   'P 1'
#
loop_
_entity.id
_entity.type
_entity.pdbx_description
1 polymer ?
#
loop_
_entity_poly.entity_id
_entity_poly.type
_entity_poly.pdbx_seq_one_letter_code
_entity_poly.pdbx_strand_id
1 'polypeptide(L)'
;MIEVGDWIYINSRKFKGNAFVIAKGQRELLVHIPSSSVSRVSINSVTKLDDRLGDKDFQILIDLALDLGDEKWFDELTERRREVMR
;
A
#
# COMPACT_ATOMS: atom_id res chain seq x y z
N MET A 1 -3.46 2.05 9.60
CA MET A 1 -2.19 2.27 10.34
C MET A 1 -1.07 1.69 9.49
N ILE A 2 0.09 2.36 9.38
CA ILE A 2 1.23 1.87 8.57
C ILE A 2 2.13 0.99 9.44
N GLU A 3 2.45 -0.21 8.95
CA GLU A 3 3.31 -1.20 9.61
C GLU A 3 4.50 -1.62 8.73
N VAL A 4 5.43 -2.36 9.32
CA VAL A 4 6.52 -3.01 8.58
C VAL A 4 5.92 -4.06 7.64
N GLY A 5 6.37 -4.08 6.39
CA GLY A 5 5.79 -4.91 5.34
C GLY A 5 4.76 -4.19 4.46
N ASP A 6 4.32 -2.99 4.84
CA ASP A 6 3.37 -2.24 4.03
C ASP A 6 4.02 -1.58 2.82
N TRP A 7 3.30 -1.57 1.71
CA TRP A 7 3.55 -0.63 0.62
C TRP A 7 2.94 0.73 0.94
N ILE A 8 3.70 1.77 0.67
CA ILE A 8 3.30 3.16 0.89
C ILE A 8 3.61 4.00 -0.33
N TYR A 9 2.86 5.09 -0.49
CA TYR A 9 3.20 6.19 -1.38
C TYR A 9 3.82 7.33 -0.58
N ILE A 10 5.01 7.76 -0.97
CA ILE A 10 5.67 8.93 -0.42
C ILE A 10 5.26 10.15 -1.24
N ASN A 11 4.79 11.20 -0.57
CA ASN A 11 4.48 12.49 -1.17
C ASN A 11 5.26 13.60 -0.45
N SER A 12 6.55 13.72 -0.76
CA SER A 12 7.43 14.74 -0.20
C SER A 12 7.96 15.66 -1.30
N ARG A 13 8.55 16.80 -0.90
CA ARG A 13 9.22 17.70 -1.86
C ARG A 13 10.45 17.06 -2.51
N LYS A 14 11.13 16.14 -1.82
CA LYS A 14 12.38 15.50 -2.29
C LYS A 14 12.12 14.29 -3.18
N PHE A 15 11.04 13.56 -2.91
CA PHE A 15 10.70 12.33 -3.62
C PHE A 15 9.19 12.10 -3.61
N LYS A 16 8.68 11.63 -4.75
CA LYS A 16 7.32 11.13 -4.91
C LYS A 16 7.37 9.75 -5.55
N GLY A 17 6.74 8.77 -4.94
CA GLY A 17 6.74 7.41 -5.47
C GLY A 17 6.46 6.35 -4.41
N ASN A 18 6.41 5.10 -4.87
CA ASN A 18 6.11 3.96 -4.02
C ASN A 18 7.36 3.49 -3.28
N ALA A 19 7.17 3.03 -2.05
CA ALA A 19 8.21 2.41 -1.25
C ALA A 19 7.64 1.33 -0.35
N PHE A 20 8.50 0.44 0.10
CA PHE A 20 8.19 -0.66 1.00
C PHE A 20 8.75 -0.36 2.40
N VAL A 21 7.95 -0.50 3.45
CA VAL A 21 8.37 -0.21 4.82
C VAL A 21 9.19 -1.35 5.39
N ILE A 22 10.45 -1.07 5.75
CA ILE A 22 11.38 -2.06 6.32
C ILE A 22 11.60 -1.90 7.82
N ALA A 23 11.40 -0.69 8.38
CA ALA A 23 11.37 -0.47 9.81
C ALA A 23 10.52 0.76 10.18
N LYS A 24 9.97 0.76 11.40
CA LYS A 24 9.10 1.82 11.90
C LYS A 24 9.67 2.41 13.19
N GLY A 25 9.92 3.71 13.18
CA GLY A 25 10.19 4.52 14.37
C GLY A 25 8.94 5.27 14.83
N GLN A 26 9.08 6.12 15.85
CA GLN A 26 7.94 6.89 16.38
C GLN A 26 7.38 7.94 15.40
N ARG A 27 8.24 8.56 14.58
CA ARG A 27 7.84 9.66 13.66
C ARG A 27 8.35 9.48 12.24
N GLU A 28 9.15 8.44 12.01
CA GLU A 28 9.83 8.19 10.75
C GLU A 28 9.75 6.70 10.41
N LEU A 29 9.75 6.41 9.12
CA LEU A 29 9.84 5.07 8.55
C LEU A 29 11.18 4.93 7.85
N LEU A 30 11.79 3.77 7.99
CA LEU A 30 12.85 3.32 7.10
C LEU A 30 12.19 2.56 5.96
N VAL A 31 12.47 2.96 4.72
CA VAL A 31 11.78 2.45 3.54
C VAL A 31 12.76 2.06 2.44
N HIS A 32 12.44 1.00 1.72
CA HIS A 32 13.11 0.63 0.50
C HIS A 32 12.33 1.17 -0.71
N ILE A 33 13.00 1.94 -1.57
CA ILE A 33 12.39 2.48 -2.80
C ILE A 33 12.88 1.58 -3.94
N PRO A 34 12.01 0.96 -4.76
CA PRO A 34 12.41 -0.05 -5.76
C PRO A 34 13.47 0.39 -6.78
N SER A 35 13.58 1.70 -7.04
CA SER A 35 14.58 2.30 -7.94
C SER A 35 15.81 2.88 -7.23
N SER A 36 15.89 2.78 -5.91
CA SER A 36 17.02 3.28 -5.13
C SER A 36 17.35 2.33 -3.97
N SER A 37 18.15 2.78 -3.01
CA SER A 37 18.51 2.00 -1.84
C SER A 37 17.46 2.14 -0.74
N VAL A 38 17.85 2.67 0.41
CA VAL A 38 17.05 2.78 1.62
C VAL A 38 17.02 4.24 2.02
N SER A 39 15.85 4.73 2.42
CA SER A 39 15.67 6.11 2.84
C SER A 39 14.88 6.20 4.14
N ARG A 40 15.05 7.30 4.87
CA ARG A 40 14.17 7.67 5.98
C ARG A 40 13.17 8.71 5.52
N VAL A 41 11.90 8.48 5.85
CA VAL A 41 10.80 9.37 5.50
C VAL A 41 9.92 9.63 6.71
N SER A 42 9.36 10.83 6.80
CA SER A 42 8.41 11.15 7.86
C SER A 42 7.10 10.40 7.63
N ILE A 43 6.52 9.84 8.70
CA ILE A 43 5.19 9.20 8.67
C ILE A 43 4.12 10.16 8.14
N ASN A 44 4.25 11.46 8.41
CA ASN A 44 3.28 12.47 7.99
C ASN A 44 3.35 12.79 6.48
N SER A 45 4.34 12.26 5.77
CA SER A 45 4.55 12.49 4.34
C SER A 45 4.21 11.27 3.47
N VAL A 46 3.56 10.27 4.05
CA VAL A 46 3.27 9.00 3.38
C VAL A 46 1.80 8.60 3.54
N THR A 47 1.33 7.76 2.63
CA THR A 47 -0.01 7.17 2.68
C THR A 47 0.12 5.68 2.37
N LYS A 48 -0.62 4.81 3.07
CA LYS A 48 -0.61 3.38 2.75
C LYS A 48 -1.16 3.19 1.34
N LEU A 49 -0.53 2.32 0.55
CA LEU A 49 -0.92 2.13 -0.84
C LEU A 49 -2.34 1.55 -0.94
N ASP A 50 -2.67 0.65 -0.02
CA ASP A 50 -4.00 0.04 0.14
C ASP A 50 -5.12 1.08 0.30
N ASP A 51 -4.83 2.21 0.94
CA ASP A 51 -5.81 3.30 1.14
C ASP A 51 -6.02 4.11 -0.14
N ARG A 52 -5.21 3.87 -1.18
CA ARG A 52 -5.28 4.55 -2.48
C ARG A 52 -5.85 3.67 -3.58
N LEU A 53 -6.22 2.43 -3.27
CA LEU A 53 -6.83 1.52 -4.24
C LEU A 53 -8.20 2.07 -4.65
N GLY A 54 -8.37 2.27 -5.96
CA GLY A 54 -9.65 2.61 -6.55
C GLY A 54 -10.40 1.37 -7.03
N ASP A 55 -11.62 1.56 -7.52
CA ASP A 55 -12.49 0.50 -8.04
C ASP A 55 -11.79 -0.42 -9.06
N LYS A 56 -11.01 0.16 -9.98
CA LYS A 56 -10.25 -0.60 -10.98
C LYS A 56 -9.13 -1.44 -10.38
N ASP A 57 -8.44 -0.93 -9.37
CA ASP A 57 -7.37 -1.68 -8.71
C ASP A 57 -7.96 -2.87 -7.96
N PHE A 58 -9.10 -2.67 -7.28
CA PHE A 58 -9.85 -3.76 -6.66
C PHE A 58 -10.32 -4.81 -7.67
N GLN A 59 -10.84 -4.41 -8.83
CA GLN A 59 -11.24 -5.36 -9.87
C GLN A 59 -10.07 -6.26 -10.28
N ILE A 60 -8.89 -5.69 -10.54
CA ILE A 60 -7.70 -6.45 -10.94
C ILE A 60 -7.27 -7.41 -9.82
N LEU A 61 -7.27 -6.96 -8.56
CA LEU A 61 -6.90 -7.79 -7.42
C LEU A 61 -7.89 -8.93 -7.19
N ILE A 62 -9.20 -8.67 -7.38
CA ILE A 62 -10.26 -9.68 -7.28
C ILE A 62 -10.07 -10.76 -8.35
N ASP A 63 -9.83 -10.34 -9.61
CA ASP A 63 -9.59 -11.26 -10.72
C ASP A 63 -8.35 -12.14 -10.43
N LEU A 64 -7.28 -11.54 -9.88
CA LEU A 64 -6.08 -12.29 -9.47
C LEU A 64 -6.36 -13.27 -8.32
N ALA A 65 -7.16 -12.89 -7.32
CA ALA A 65 -7.53 -13.78 -6.22
C ALA A 65 -8.30 -15.01 -6.73
N LEU A 66 -9.18 -14.83 -7.72
CA LEU A 66 -9.88 -15.92 -8.39
C LEU A 66 -8.91 -16.83 -9.15
N ASP A 67 -7.99 -16.26 -9.92
CA ASP A 67 -6.99 -17.02 -10.68
C ASP A 67 -6.08 -17.87 -9.78
N LEU A 68 -5.79 -17.38 -8.56
CA LEU A 68 -4.99 -18.08 -7.56
C LEU A 68 -5.81 -19.08 -6.71
N GLY A 69 -7.15 -19.05 -6.80
CA GLY A 69 -8.04 -19.85 -5.96
C GLY A 69 -8.02 -19.45 -4.48
N ASP A 70 -7.66 -18.19 -4.16
CA ASP A 70 -7.65 -17.68 -2.79
C ASP A 70 -9.01 -17.08 -2.43
N GLU A 71 -9.94 -17.95 -2.01
CA GLU A 71 -11.31 -17.57 -1.66
C GLU A 71 -11.37 -16.54 -0.53
N LYS A 72 -10.47 -16.66 0.45
CA LYS A 72 -10.44 -15.73 1.58
C LYS A 72 -10.04 -14.33 1.12
N TRP A 73 -9.00 -14.24 0.28
CA TRP A 73 -8.55 -12.96 -0.24
C TRP A 73 -9.58 -12.33 -1.18
N PHE A 74 -10.25 -13.15 -1.99
CA PHE A 74 -11.37 -12.71 -2.84
C PHE A 74 -12.49 -12.05 -2.03
N ASP A 75 -12.95 -12.69 -0.94
CA ASP A 75 -14.00 -12.16 -0.08
C ASP A 75 -13.58 -10.83 0.57
N GLU A 76 -12.35 -10.76 1.10
CA GLU A 76 -11.79 -9.55 1.69
C GLU A 76 -11.74 -8.38 0.69
N LEU A 77 -11.28 -8.63 -0.55
CA LEU A 77 -11.18 -7.60 -1.58
C LEU A 77 -12.56 -7.15 -2.08
N THR A 78 -13.51 -8.06 -2.21
CA THR A 78 -14.87 -7.77 -2.66
C THR A 78 -15.61 -6.86 -1.67
N GLU A 79 -15.47 -7.12 -0.37
CA GLU A 79 -16.09 -6.28 0.66
C GLU A 79 -15.45 -4.90 0.71
N ARG A 80 -14.11 -4.81 0.69
CA ARG A 80 -13.40 -3.52 0.64
C ARG A 80 -13.76 -2.69 -0.58
N ARG A 81 -13.95 -3.33 -1.75
CA ARG A 81 -14.39 -2.63 -2.96
C ARG A 81 -15.77 -1.99 -2.78
N ARG A 82 -16.72 -2.69 -2.12
CA ARG A 82 -18.06 -2.13 -1.85
C ARG A 82 -18.00 -0.89 -0.96
N GLU A 83 -17.10 -0.86 0.02
CA GLU A 83 -16.87 0.30 0.88
C GLU A 83 -16.36 1.50 0.08
N VAL A 84 -15.49 1.28 -0.91
CA VAL A 84 -14.93 2.34 -1.78
C VAL A 84 -15.94 2.88 -2.80
N MET A 85 -16.91 2.07 -3.20
CA MET A 85 -17.97 2.49 -4.13
C MET A 85 -19.16 3.21 -3.46
N ARG A 86 -19.24 3.24 -2.13
CA ARG A 86 -20.26 3.98 -1.36
C ARG A 86 -19.91 5.44 -1.19
#